data_AF-A0A2T2VMZ3-F1
#
_entry.id   AF-A0A2T2VMZ3-F1
#
_cell.length_a   1.000
_cell.length_b   1.000
_cell.length_c   1.000
_cell.angle_alpha   90.00
_cell.angle_beta   90.00
_cell.angle_gamma   90.00
#
_symmetry.space_group_name_H-M   'P 1'
#
loop_
_entity.id
_entity.type
_entity.pdbx_description
1 polymer ?
#
loop_
_entity_poly.entity_id
_entity_poly.type
_entity_poly.pdbx_seq_one_letter_code
_entity_poly.pdbx_strand_id
1 'polypeptide(L)'
;MLHQLFHTFSKDISGIRPPEKFTYPFFYTPHPLVELASAQLKGYLVKTDLKHNFGLGQNEHLIEQGKMFGVLVVRNKAGKLGWLAAYSGKLSEDPKEYFVPPICDIHAAQSFYKKGEIELNEMSAEIVALEKDPNRLEAIGKLEDRLTEINEFLRAGRADLKDA
;
A
#
# COMPACT_ATOMS: atom_id res chain seq x y z
N MET A 1 -17.51 -3.32 -28.46
CA MET A 1 -17.90 -2.00 -27.93
C MET A 1 -16.73 -1.49 -27.09
N LEU A 2 -16.25 -0.27 -27.32
CA LEU A 2 -15.19 0.34 -26.50
C LEU A 2 -15.81 0.72 -25.15
N HIS A 3 -15.59 -0.11 -24.13
CA HIS A 3 -16.02 0.17 -22.77
C HIS A 3 -15.40 1.49 -22.30
N GLN A 4 -16.24 2.45 -21.92
CA GLN A 4 -15.81 3.84 -21.76
C GLN A 4 -15.28 4.07 -20.33
N LEU A 5 -14.00 3.80 -20.11
CA LEU A 5 -13.25 4.11 -18.88
C LEU A 5 -13.22 5.61 -18.53
N PHE A 6 -13.58 6.45 -19.49
CA PHE A 6 -13.63 7.90 -19.36
C PHE A 6 -14.98 8.32 -18.78
N HIS A 7 -14.97 8.76 -17.52
CA HIS A 7 -16.15 9.26 -16.82
C HIS A 7 -16.34 10.74 -17.08
N THR A 8 -17.59 11.15 -17.29
CA THR A 8 -17.96 12.57 -17.39
C THR A 8 -18.40 13.13 -16.05
N PHE A 9 -18.22 14.42 -15.86
CA PHE A 9 -18.77 15.12 -14.70
C PHE A 9 -20.30 15.18 -14.77
N SER A 10 -20.98 14.87 -13.67
CA SER A 10 -22.44 14.95 -13.58
C SER A 10 -22.94 16.36 -13.27
N LYS A 11 -22.04 17.24 -12.84
CA LYS A 11 -22.30 18.66 -12.57
C LYS A 11 -21.63 19.52 -13.64
N ASP A 12 -22.14 20.73 -13.82
CA ASP A 12 -21.46 21.72 -14.66
C ASP A 12 -20.11 22.10 -14.04
N ILE A 13 -19.07 22.06 -14.86
CA ILE A 13 -17.69 22.39 -14.52
C ILE A 13 -17.16 23.57 -15.33
N SER A 14 -18.00 24.24 -16.13
CA SER A 14 -17.63 25.35 -17.01
C SER A 14 -16.92 26.50 -16.27
N GLY A 15 -17.31 26.74 -15.01
CA GLY A 15 -16.70 27.75 -14.14
C GLY A 15 -15.39 27.33 -13.46
N ILE A 16 -14.96 26.08 -13.60
CA ILE A 16 -13.77 25.55 -12.91
C ILE A 16 -12.63 25.39 -13.91
N ARG A 17 -11.63 26.27 -13.83
CA ARG A 17 -10.44 26.18 -14.68
C ARG A 17 -9.56 24.99 -14.25
N PRO A 18 -8.96 24.23 -15.19
CA PRO A 18 -7.93 23.25 -14.85
C PRO A 18 -6.73 23.91 -14.16
N PRO A 19 -5.99 23.16 -13.32
CA PRO A 19 -4.77 23.68 -12.73
C PRO A 19 -3.69 23.92 -13.81
N GLU A 20 -2.92 24.99 -13.65
CA GLU A 20 -1.82 25.33 -14.56
C GLU A 20 -0.55 24.49 -14.30
N LYS A 21 -0.43 23.93 -13.09
CA LYS A 21 0.72 23.15 -12.64
C LYS A 21 0.24 21.91 -11.90
N PHE A 22 1.04 20.85 -11.91
CA PHE A 22 0.79 19.69 -11.06
C PHE A 22 0.94 20.06 -9.57
N THR A 23 0.09 19.46 -8.74
CA THR A 23 0.14 19.64 -7.29
C THR A 23 1.29 18.84 -6.68
N TYR A 24 1.86 19.39 -5.61
CA TYR A 24 2.85 18.69 -4.80
C TYR A 24 2.16 17.60 -3.95
N PRO A 25 2.58 16.34 -3.98
CA PRO A 25 1.76 15.21 -3.49
C PRO A 25 1.56 15.15 -1.96
N PHE A 26 2.38 15.85 -1.16
CA PHE A 26 2.32 15.72 0.31
C PHE A 26 1.62 16.89 1.01
N PHE A 27 1.57 18.06 0.39
CA PHE A 27 0.97 19.28 0.98
C PHE A 27 0.30 20.11 -0.11
N TYR A 28 -0.91 19.71 -0.49
CA TYR A 28 -1.72 20.44 -1.46
C TYR A 28 -3.17 20.48 -1.05
N THR A 29 -3.86 21.54 -1.48
CA THR A 29 -5.32 21.57 -1.48
C THR A 29 -5.81 20.84 -2.73
N PRO A 30 -6.66 19.81 -2.61
CA PRO A 30 -7.23 19.14 -3.76
C PRO A 30 -7.93 20.12 -4.69
N HIS A 31 -7.72 19.95 -5.99
CA HIS A 31 -8.37 20.82 -6.97
C HIS A 31 -9.88 20.53 -7.01
N PRO A 32 -10.78 21.52 -7.18
CA PRO A 32 -12.24 21.29 -7.15
C PRO A 32 -12.74 20.23 -8.14
N LEU A 33 -12.10 20.11 -9.31
CA LEU A 33 -12.40 19.03 -10.28
C LEU A 33 -12.13 17.63 -9.70
N VAL A 34 -11.06 17.47 -8.91
CA VAL A 34 -10.71 16.19 -8.29
C VAL A 34 -11.66 15.89 -7.15
N GLU A 35 -12.06 16.88 -6.35
CA GLU A 35 -13.07 16.69 -5.29
C GLU A 35 -14.42 16.25 -5.87
N LEU A 36 -14.86 16.86 -6.97
CA LEU A 36 -16.08 16.47 -7.68
C LEU A 36 -16.00 15.02 -8.21
N ALA A 37 -14.89 14.66 -8.84
CA ALA A 37 -14.68 13.30 -9.33
C ALA A 37 -14.67 12.28 -8.18
N SER A 38 -13.98 12.58 -7.08
CA SER A 38 -13.95 11.74 -5.87
C SER A 38 -15.33 11.56 -5.25
N ALA A 39 -16.15 12.62 -5.21
CA ALA A 39 -17.51 12.54 -4.71
C ALA A 39 -18.40 11.66 -5.62
N GLN A 40 -18.25 11.76 -6.94
CA GLN A 40 -18.96 10.88 -7.88
C GLN A 40 -18.51 9.42 -7.73
N LEU A 41 -17.22 9.16 -7.57
CA LEU A 41 -16.69 7.81 -7.31
C LEU A 41 -17.25 7.24 -6.00
N LYS A 42 -17.28 8.03 -4.91
CA LYS A 42 -17.92 7.61 -3.66
C LYS A 42 -19.39 7.27 -3.88
N GLY A 43 -20.11 8.08 -4.65
CA GLY A 43 -21.51 7.81 -4.99
C GLY A 43 -21.72 6.51 -5.78
N TYR A 44 -20.77 6.14 -6.65
CA TYR A 44 -20.77 4.83 -7.31
C TYR A 44 -20.52 3.69 -6.32
N LEU A 45 -19.53 3.82 -5.43
CA LEU A 45 -19.18 2.80 -4.44
C LEU A 45 -20.31 2.49 -3.44
N VAL A 46 -21.22 3.45 -3.21
CA VAL A 46 -22.42 3.25 -2.38
C VAL A 46 -23.52 2.46 -3.11
N LYS A 47 -23.50 2.42 -4.44
CA LYS A 47 -24.58 1.86 -5.27
C LYS A 47 -24.19 0.60 -6.04
N THR A 48 -22.90 0.29 -6.06
CA THR A 48 -22.33 -0.79 -6.85
C THR A 48 -22.62 -2.15 -6.22
N ASP A 49 -22.72 -3.20 -7.03
CA ASP A 49 -22.93 -4.58 -6.54
C ASP A 49 -21.60 -5.28 -6.18
N LEU A 50 -20.49 -4.54 -6.07
CA LEU A 50 -19.20 -5.11 -5.68
C LEU A 50 -19.29 -5.72 -4.30
N LYS A 51 -18.96 -7.00 -4.17
CA LYS A 51 -18.93 -7.75 -2.90
C LYS A 51 -17.71 -7.38 -2.05
N HIS A 52 -17.77 -6.18 -1.47
CA HIS A 52 -16.75 -5.65 -0.57
C HIS A 52 -17.41 -4.74 0.47
N ASN A 53 -17.00 -4.84 1.73
CA ASN A 53 -17.46 -3.92 2.77
C ASN A 53 -16.52 -2.70 2.85
N PHE A 54 -16.95 -1.60 2.21
CA PHE A 54 -16.23 -0.33 2.20
C PHE A 54 -16.50 0.56 3.42
N GLY A 55 -17.31 0.10 4.39
CA GLY A 55 -17.79 0.95 5.50
C GLY A 55 -18.84 2.00 5.05
N LEU A 56 -19.60 1.69 4.00
CA LEU A 56 -20.57 2.60 3.37
C LEU A 56 -22.04 2.12 3.47
N GLY A 57 -22.33 1.19 4.38
CA GLY A 57 -23.68 0.66 4.62
C GLY A 57 -24.12 -0.46 3.66
N GLN A 58 -23.24 -0.89 2.75
CA GLN A 58 -23.43 -2.07 1.91
C GLN A 58 -22.49 -3.21 2.33
N ASN A 59 -22.93 -4.44 2.10
CA ASN A 59 -22.16 -5.66 2.42
C ASN A 59 -21.68 -5.74 3.88
N GLU A 60 -22.46 -5.21 4.85
CA GLU A 60 -22.10 -5.19 6.28
C GLU A 60 -21.88 -6.60 6.89
N HIS A 61 -22.36 -7.65 6.21
CA HIS A 61 -22.10 -9.04 6.57
C HIS A 61 -20.66 -9.50 6.24
N LEU A 62 -19.92 -8.76 5.42
CA LEU A 62 -18.50 -8.99 5.16
C LEU A 62 -17.65 -8.19 6.15
N ILE A 63 -16.41 -8.64 6.38
CA ILE A 63 -15.44 -7.92 7.21
C ILE A 63 -15.18 -6.54 6.60
N GLU A 64 -15.35 -5.49 7.41
CA GLU A 64 -15.01 -4.12 7.01
C GLU A 64 -13.53 -4.02 6.68
N GLN A 65 -13.23 -3.65 5.44
CA GLN A 65 -11.86 -3.51 4.99
C GLN A 65 -11.73 -2.25 4.14
N GLY A 66 -11.06 -1.24 4.68
CA GLY A 66 -10.74 -0.03 3.94
C GLY A 66 -9.96 -0.34 2.64
N LYS A 67 -10.27 0.39 1.57
CA LYS A 67 -9.53 0.34 0.30
C LYS A 67 -9.29 1.75 -0.21
N MET A 68 -8.10 1.97 -0.77
CA MET A 68 -7.77 3.25 -1.38
C MET A 68 -8.29 3.30 -2.81
N PHE A 69 -8.98 4.39 -3.13
CA PHE A 69 -9.48 4.71 -4.46
C PHE A 69 -8.87 6.02 -4.92
N GLY A 70 -8.58 6.11 -6.22
CA GLY A 70 -7.99 7.28 -6.84
C GLY A 70 -8.79 7.75 -8.04
N VAL A 71 -8.79 9.06 -8.27
CA VAL A 71 -9.32 9.67 -9.49
C VAL A 71 -8.23 10.47 -10.20
N LEU A 72 -8.25 10.46 -11.52
CA LEU A 72 -7.38 11.30 -12.35
C LEU A 72 -8.23 12.09 -13.33
N VAL A 73 -8.22 13.42 -13.20
CA VAL A 73 -8.90 14.30 -14.16
C VAL A 73 -8.05 14.39 -15.42
N VAL A 74 -8.65 14.08 -16.57
CA VAL A 74 -7.97 14.02 -17.86
C VAL A 74 -8.73 14.81 -18.91
N ARG A 75 -8.01 15.29 -19.92
CA ARG A 75 -8.59 15.82 -21.15
C ARG A 75 -8.43 14.77 -22.23
N ASN A 76 -9.54 14.37 -22.86
CA ASN A 76 -9.50 13.40 -23.96
C ASN A 76 -9.05 14.07 -25.28
N LYS A 77 -8.88 13.26 -26.34
CA LYS A 77 -8.48 13.76 -27.67
C LYS A 77 -9.46 14.74 -28.31
N ALA A 78 -10.73 14.73 -27.89
CA ALA A 78 -11.75 15.68 -28.32
C ALA A 78 -11.75 16.97 -27.48
N GLY A 79 -10.77 17.16 -26.59
CA GLY A 79 -10.66 18.33 -25.74
C GLY A 79 -11.63 18.34 -24.55
N LYS A 80 -12.42 17.28 -24.33
CA LYS A 80 -13.39 17.21 -23.23
C LYS A 80 -12.70 16.82 -21.93
N LEU A 81 -13.01 17.53 -20.85
CA LEU A 81 -12.61 17.16 -19.50
C LEU A 81 -13.50 16.04 -18.96
N GLY A 82 -12.86 15.08 -18.31
CA GLY A 82 -13.50 13.99 -17.58
C GLY A 82 -12.50 13.41 -16.59
N TRP A 83 -12.73 12.19 -16.15
CA TRP A 83 -11.88 11.57 -15.14
C TRP A 83 -11.83 10.04 -15.29
N LEU A 84 -10.78 9.47 -14.73
CA LEU A 84 -10.54 8.03 -14.65
C LEU A 84 -10.61 7.61 -13.18
N ALA A 85 -11.05 6.39 -12.92
CA ALA A 85 -11.07 5.80 -11.58
C ALA A 85 -10.07 4.65 -11.48
N ALA A 86 -9.38 4.55 -10.35
CA ALA A 86 -8.47 3.45 -10.02
C ALA A 86 -8.65 3.02 -8.56
N TYR A 87 -8.14 1.84 -8.21
CA TYR A 87 -8.15 1.33 -6.83
C TYR A 87 -6.82 0.64 -6.50
N SER A 88 -6.50 0.58 -5.21
CA SER A 88 -5.30 -0.10 -4.72
C SER A 88 -5.48 -1.61 -4.62
N GLY A 89 -4.49 -2.36 -5.08
CA GLY A 89 -4.43 -3.81 -4.96
C GLY A 89 -5.51 -4.50 -5.80
N LYS A 90 -6.18 -5.50 -5.20
CA LYS A 90 -7.20 -6.31 -5.85
C LYS A 90 -8.58 -6.13 -5.19
N LEU A 91 -9.63 -6.22 -5.99
CA LEU A 91 -11.01 -6.42 -5.55
C LEU A 91 -11.39 -7.89 -5.75
N SER A 92 -12.25 -8.42 -4.88
CA SER A 92 -12.75 -9.80 -4.94
C SER A 92 -13.36 -10.14 -6.30
N GLU A 93 -14.05 -9.17 -6.89
CA GLU A 93 -14.59 -9.22 -8.24
C GLU A 93 -13.96 -8.11 -9.09
N ASP A 94 -13.70 -8.40 -10.36
CA ASP A 94 -13.20 -7.41 -11.32
C ASP A 94 -14.32 -6.42 -11.63
N PRO A 95 -14.22 -5.14 -11.23
CA PRO A 95 -15.23 -4.13 -11.50
C PRO A 95 -15.12 -3.67 -12.95
N LYS A 96 -15.39 -4.60 -13.87
CA LYS A 96 -15.22 -4.42 -15.31
C LYS A 96 -15.85 -3.09 -15.71
N GLU A 97 -15.12 -2.35 -16.56
CA GLU A 97 -15.60 -1.14 -17.24
C GLU A 97 -15.62 0.16 -16.41
N TYR A 98 -15.63 0.11 -15.07
CA TYR A 98 -15.62 1.34 -14.26
C TYR A 98 -14.21 1.84 -13.91
N PHE A 99 -13.28 0.92 -13.68
CA PHE A 99 -11.91 1.26 -13.28
C PHE A 99 -10.92 0.97 -14.38
N VAL A 100 -9.87 1.79 -14.46
CA VAL A 100 -8.77 1.56 -15.41
C VAL A 100 -8.14 0.20 -15.16
N PRO A 101 -7.74 -0.52 -16.22
CA PRO A 101 -7.10 -1.82 -16.07
C PRO A 101 -5.76 -1.67 -15.33
N PRO A 102 -5.31 -2.72 -14.64
CA PRO A 102 -3.98 -2.74 -14.04
C PRO A 102 -2.92 -2.50 -15.12
N ILE A 103 -1.96 -1.63 -14.82
CA ILE A 103 -0.85 -1.29 -15.74
C ILE A 103 0.13 -2.47 -15.88
N CYS A 104 0.23 -3.30 -14.84
CA CYS A 104 1.11 -4.46 -14.82
C CYS A 104 0.38 -5.68 -14.26
N ASP A 105 0.42 -6.79 -14.99
CA ASP A 105 -0.04 -8.08 -14.48
C ASP A 105 1.07 -8.68 -13.61
N ILE A 106 0.99 -8.41 -12.30
CA ILE A 106 1.92 -8.96 -11.30
C ILE A 106 1.89 -10.50 -11.26
N HIS A 107 0.84 -11.14 -11.79
CA HIS A 107 0.67 -12.60 -11.81
C HIS A 107 1.09 -13.25 -13.13
N ALA A 108 1.54 -12.47 -14.13
CA ALA A 108 2.21 -13.06 -15.27
C ALA A 108 3.38 -13.89 -14.74
N ALA A 109 3.42 -15.18 -15.07
CA ALA A 109 4.32 -16.17 -14.46
C ALA A 109 5.83 -15.82 -14.58
N GLN A 110 6.18 -14.82 -15.39
CA GLN A 110 7.52 -14.28 -15.56
C GLN A 110 7.63 -12.76 -15.31
N SER A 111 6.69 -12.18 -14.56
CA SER A 111 6.74 -10.76 -14.19
C SER A 111 8.02 -10.46 -13.42
N PHE A 112 8.54 -9.23 -13.58
CA PHE A 112 9.69 -8.73 -12.79
C PHE A 112 9.46 -8.94 -11.29
N TYR A 113 8.22 -8.78 -10.83
CA TYR A 113 7.83 -8.97 -9.44
C TYR A 113 8.03 -10.40 -8.96
N LYS A 114 7.61 -11.40 -9.74
CA LYS A 114 7.76 -12.82 -9.36
C LYS A 114 9.21 -13.26 -9.32
N LYS A 115 10.06 -12.74 -10.20
CA LYS A 115 11.51 -12.99 -10.15
C LYS A 115 12.15 -12.40 -8.89
N GLY A 116 11.85 -11.13 -8.60
CA GLY A 116 12.34 -10.48 -7.37
C GLY A 116 11.82 -11.15 -6.09
N GLU A 117 10.58 -11.63 -6.08
CA GLU A 117 10.02 -12.38 -4.94
C GLU A 117 10.80 -13.68 -4.68
N ILE A 118 11.20 -14.40 -5.73
CA ILE A 118 12.03 -15.62 -5.59
C ILE A 118 13.40 -15.26 -5.01
N GLU A 119 14.09 -14.27 -5.60
CA GLU A 119 15.41 -13.82 -5.13
C GLU A 119 15.36 -13.38 -3.65
N LEU A 120 14.33 -12.64 -3.24
CA LEU A 120 14.14 -12.21 -1.85
C LEU A 120 13.88 -13.39 -0.90
N ASN A 121 13.11 -14.38 -1.34
CA ASN A 121 12.84 -15.57 -0.53
C ASN A 121 14.10 -16.42 -0.34
N GLU A 122 14.96 -16.52 -1.37
CA GLU A 122 16.25 -17.20 -1.29
C GLU A 122 17.19 -16.50 -0.29
N MET A 123 17.32 -15.17 -0.38
CA MET A 123 18.10 -14.39 0.58
C MET A 123 17.57 -14.53 2.02
N SER A 124 16.25 -14.53 2.18
CA SER A 124 15.61 -14.70 3.50
C SER A 124 15.88 -16.09 4.08
N ALA A 125 15.84 -17.13 3.24
CA ALA A 125 16.16 -18.49 3.66
C ALA A 125 17.63 -18.64 4.08
N GLU A 126 18.55 -17.99 3.35
CA GLU A 126 19.97 -17.95 3.70
C GLU A 126 20.21 -17.25 5.04
N ILE A 127 19.57 -16.10 5.28
CA ILE A 127 19.65 -15.40 6.57
C ILE A 127 19.17 -16.32 7.70
N VAL A 128 18.00 -16.96 7.54
CA VAL A 128 17.46 -17.88 8.56
C VAL A 128 18.40 -19.06 8.83
N ALA A 129 19.08 -19.57 7.80
CA ALA A 129 20.05 -20.64 7.95
C ALA A 129 21.29 -20.18 8.73
N LEU A 130 21.83 -19.01 8.40
CA LEU A 130 22.97 -18.41 9.10
C LEU A 130 22.65 -18.03 10.55
N GLU A 131 21.43 -17.55 10.82
CA GLU A 131 20.98 -17.27 12.19
C GLU A 131 20.93 -18.53 13.06
N LYS A 132 20.60 -19.67 12.45
CA LYS A 132 20.52 -20.98 13.10
C LYS A 132 21.83 -21.77 13.05
N ASP A 133 22.90 -21.21 12.51
CA ASP A 133 24.20 -21.88 12.46
C ASP A 133 24.65 -22.24 13.89
N PRO A 134 24.88 -23.53 14.21
CA PRO A 134 25.31 -23.97 15.53
C PRO A 134 26.57 -23.26 16.02
N ASN A 135 27.53 -22.98 15.13
CA ASN A 135 28.77 -22.29 15.50
C ASN A 135 28.50 -20.84 15.92
N ARG A 136 27.59 -20.17 15.22
CA ARG A 136 27.15 -18.81 15.58
C ARG A 136 26.45 -18.81 16.93
N LEU A 137 25.52 -19.74 17.13
CA LEU A 137 24.78 -19.86 18.40
C LEU A 137 25.71 -20.20 19.57
N GLU A 138 26.68 -21.09 19.37
CA GLU A 138 27.69 -21.42 20.37
C GLU A 138 28.59 -20.22 20.69
N ALA A 139 29.02 -19.46 19.68
CA ALA A 139 29.82 -18.25 19.88
C ALA A 139 29.06 -17.16 20.65
N ILE A 140 27.76 -16.98 20.37
CA ILE A 140 26.89 -16.08 21.11
C ILE A 140 26.79 -16.54 22.57
N GLY A 141 26.51 -17.83 22.81
CA GLY A 141 26.44 -18.37 24.17
C GLY A 141 27.74 -18.15 24.96
N LYS A 142 28.90 -18.42 24.36
CA LYS A 142 30.21 -18.16 24.99
C LYS A 142 30.42 -16.69 25.36
N LEU A 143 29.98 -15.76 24.51
CA LEU A 143 30.06 -14.33 24.79
C LEU A 143 29.14 -13.94 25.95
N GLU A 144 27.91 -14.47 25.99
CA GLU A 144 26.95 -14.22 27.06
C GLU A 144 27.43 -14.77 28.42
N ASP A 145 27.98 -15.99 28.43
CA ASP A 145 28.59 -16.60 29.60
C ASP A 145 29.74 -15.73 30.11
N ARG A 146 30.65 -15.31 29.22
CA ARG A 146 31.80 -14.49 29.59
C ARG A 146 31.41 -13.10 30.11
N LEU A 147 30.38 -12.49 29.52
CA LEU A 147 29.84 -11.22 30.00
C LEU A 147 29.24 -11.36 31.40
N THR A 148 28.57 -12.48 31.66
CA THR A 148 28.01 -12.80 32.98
C THR A 148 29.12 -12.94 34.02
N GLU A 149 30.15 -13.74 33.75
CA GLU A 149 31.33 -13.89 34.63
C GLU A 149 31.99 -12.55 34.98
N ILE A 150 32.23 -11.71 33.95
CA ILE A 150 32.85 -10.38 34.14
C ILE A 150 31.97 -9.49 35.01
N ASN A 151 30.66 -9.48 34.77
CA ASN A 151 29.73 -8.66 35.54
C ASN A 151 29.64 -9.11 37.02
N GLU A 152 29.68 -10.42 37.27
CA GLU A 152 29.73 -10.96 38.64
C GLU A 152 31.03 -10.57 39.35
N PHE A 153 32.18 -10.72 38.68
CA PHE A 153 33.47 -10.30 39.22
C PHE A 153 33.50 -8.80 39.56
N LEU A 154 33.04 -7.95 38.63
CA LEU A 154 32.95 -6.50 38.86
C LEU A 154 31.98 -6.15 39.99
N ARG A 155 30.88 -6.89 40.13
CA ARG A 155 29.92 -6.69 41.22
C ARG A 155 30.53 -7.05 42.58
N ALA A 156 31.24 -8.18 42.66
CA ALA A 156 31.94 -8.60 43.88
C ALA A 156 33.00 -7.57 44.29
N GLY A 157 33.88 -7.17 43.36
CA GLY A 157 34.92 -6.17 43.66
C GLY A 157 34.37 -4.79 44.07
N ARG A 158 33.19 -4.40 43.55
CA ARG A 158 32.51 -3.16 43.99
C ARG A 158 31.89 -3.27 45.40
N ALA A 159 31.52 -4.46 45.84
CA ALA A 159 31.02 -4.68 47.20
C ALA A 159 32.18 -4.60 48.19
N ASP A 160 33.30 -5.27 47.90
CA ASP A 160 34.49 -5.27 48.75
C ASP A 160 35.06 -3.84 48.97
N LEU A 161 35.01 -2.99 47.93
CA LEU A 161 35.43 -1.58 48.01
C LEU A 161 34.46 -0.68 48.81
N LYS A 162 33.21 -1.11 49.04
CA LYS A 162 32.25 -0.36 49.87
C LYS A 162 32.33 -0.74 51.34
N ASP A 163 32.79 -1.95 51.64
CA ASP A 163 32.91 -2.49 52.98
C ASP A 163 34.31 -2.24 53.62
N ALA A 164 35.26 -1.69 52.85
CA ALA A 164 36.60 -1.27 53.27
C ALA A 164 36.69 0.23 53.57
#